data_AF-A0A535TWK5-F1
#
_entry.id   AF-A0A535TWK5-F1
#
_cell.length_a   1.000
_cell.length_b   1.000
_cell.length_c   1.000
_cell.angle_alpha   90.00
_cell.angle_beta   90.00
_cell.angle_gamma   90.00
#
_symmetry.space_group_name_H-M   'P 1'
#
loop_
_entity.id
_entity.type
_entity.pdbx_description
1 polymer ?
#
loop_
_entity_poly.entity_id
_entity_poly.type
_entity_poly.pdbx_seq_one_letter_code
_entity_poly.pdbx_strand_id
1 'polypeptide(L)'
;MPNVTQAQLDLTPDVNQAQLDLMHKYWNATNYLTAGQIYLQDNPLLKEPLRPEHIKPRLLGHWGTSPGLSFIYVHLNRLIRDKDANMIYLAGPGHGGPAIVANVYL
;
A
#
# COMPACT_ATOMS: atom_id res chain seq x y z
N MET A 1 -25.01 -26.40 21.35
CA MET A 1 -24.31 -25.45 20.46
C MET A 1 -24.92 -24.08 20.72
N PRO A 2 -24.23 -23.14 21.40
CA PRO A 2 -24.82 -21.82 21.62
C PRO A 2 -24.93 -21.09 20.29
N ASN A 3 -26.12 -20.54 20.03
CA ASN A 3 -26.44 -19.74 18.85
C ASN A 3 -25.52 -18.53 18.78
N VAL A 4 -24.89 -18.34 17.62
CA VAL A 4 -24.24 -17.09 17.24
C VAL A 4 -25.34 -16.02 17.20
N THR A 5 -25.46 -15.25 18.28
CA THR A 5 -26.35 -14.09 18.33
C THR A 5 -25.81 -13.04 17.35
N GLN A 6 -26.71 -12.24 16.77
CA GLN A 6 -26.43 -11.10 15.89
C GLN A 6 -25.40 -10.09 16.44
N ALA A 7 -25.00 -10.21 17.71
CA ALA A 7 -23.93 -9.45 18.35
C ALA A 7 -22.52 -9.73 17.79
N GLN A 8 -22.31 -10.78 16.98
CA GLN A 8 -21.00 -11.08 16.37
C GLN A 8 -20.86 -10.60 14.91
N LEU A 9 -21.85 -9.91 14.35
CA LEU A 9 -21.81 -9.35 12.99
C LEU A 9 -21.71 -7.82 12.94
N ASP A 10 -21.33 -7.18 14.06
CA ASP A 10 -20.94 -5.77 14.08
C ASP A 10 -19.42 -5.61 13.83
N LEU A 11 -18.90 -6.42 12.90
CA LEU A 11 -17.47 -6.52 12.57
C LEU A 11 -17.00 -5.46 11.57
N THR A 12 -17.85 -4.52 11.17
CA THR A 12 -17.45 -3.34 10.42
C THR A 12 -17.33 -2.17 11.39
N PRO A 13 -16.11 -1.82 11.85
CA PRO A 13 -15.91 -0.46 12.33
C PRO A 13 -16.34 0.46 11.19
N ASP A 14 -17.21 1.40 11.51
CA ASP A 14 -17.79 2.36 10.58
C ASP A 14 -16.66 3.17 9.92
N VAL A 15 -16.17 2.69 8.76
CA VAL A 15 -15.14 3.40 8.02
C VAL A 15 -15.85 4.56 7.36
N ASN A 16 -15.78 5.71 8.01
CA ASN A 16 -16.34 6.90 7.42
C ASN A 16 -15.60 7.25 6.13
N GLN A 17 -16.26 8.04 5.28
CA GLN A 17 -15.74 8.40 3.96
C GLN A 17 -14.37 9.09 4.05
N ALA A 18 -14.13 9.93 5.06
CA ALA A 18 -12.85 10.62 5.22
C ALA A 18 -11.69 9.65 5.48
N GLN A 19 -11.91 8.58 6.26
CA GLN A 19 -10.92 7.54 6.48
C GLN A 19 -10.67 6.72 5.21
N LEU A 20 -11.72 6.38 4.46
CA LEU A 20 -11.57 5.72 3.14
C LEU A 20 -10.74 6.56 2.18
N ASP A 21 -10.98 7.87 2.12
CA ASP A 21 -10.25 8.79 1.26
C ASP A 21 -8.76 8.87 1.64
N LEU A 22 -8.45 8.88 2.94
CA LEU A 22 -7.07 8.85 3.43
C LEU A 22 -6.37 7.53 3.11
N MET A 23 -7.04 6.40 3.32
CA MET A 23 -6.53 5.08 2.97
C MET A 23 -6.25 4.97 1.47
N HIS A 24 -7.18 5.46 0.64
CA HIS A 24 -7.04 5.48 -0.81
C HIS A 24 -5.86 6.37 -1.25
N LYS A 25 -5.69 7.55 -0.64
CA LYS A 25 -4.54 8.42 -0.90
C LYS A 25 -3.22 7.75 -0.51
N TYR A 26 -3.15 7.08 0.64
CA TYR A 26 -1.96 6.35 1.07
C TYR A 26 -1.62 5.19 0.10
N TRP A 27 -2.63 4.43 -0.33
CA TRP A 27 -2.45 3.37 -1.32
C TRP A 27 -1.93 3.93 -2.65
N ASN A 28 -2.49 5.06 -3.12
CA ASN A 28 -2.00 5.71 -4.34
C ASN A 28 -0.58 6.26 -4.18
N ALA A 29 -0.24 6.84 -3.03
CA ALA A 29 1.10 7.34 -2.75
C ALA A 29 2.14 6.21 -2.75
N THR A 30 1.86 5.10 -2.07
CA THR A 30 2.76 3.93 -2.06
C THR A 30 2.88 3.28 -3.43
N ASN A 31 1.81 3.21 -4.22
CA ASN A 31 1.85 2.73 -5.59
C ASN A 31 2.69 3.65 -6.49
N TYR A 32 2.56 4.97 -6.32
CA TYR A 32 3.37 5.96 -7.04
C TYR A 32 4.86 5.82 -6.71
N LEU A 33 5.22 5.70 -5.43
CA LEU A 33 6.59 5.45 -5.00
C LEU A 33 7.12 4.11 -5.52
N THR A 34 6.29 3.07 -5.57
CA THR A 34 6.65 1.76 -6.12
C THR A 34 6.96 1.86 -7.61
N ALA A 35 6.12 2.56 -8.38
CA ALA A 35 6.38 2.83 -9.78
C ALA A 35 7.66 3.66 -9.96
N GLY A 36 7.85 4.72 -9.15
CA GLY A 36 9.08 5.51 -9.15
C GLY A 36 10.33 4.66 -8.94
N GLN A 37 10.31 3.76 -7.96
CA GLN A 37 11.42 2.83 -7.71
C GLN A 37 11.72 1.91 -8.90
N ILE A 38 10.71 1.44 -9.63
CA ILE A 38 10.89 0.53 -10.76
C ILE A 38 11.38 1.28 -12.01
N TYR A 39 10.80 2.45 -12.30
CA TYR A 39 10.93 3.11 -13.60
C TYR A 39 11.80 4.37 -13.60
N LEU A 40 11.81 5.16 -12.54
CA LEU A 40 12.41 6.50 -12.55
C LEU A 40 13.80 6.53 -11.91
N GLN A 41 14.73 7.22 -12.56
CA GLN A 41 16.05 7.57 -12.00
C GLN A 41 16.17 9.04 -11.62
N ASP A 42 15.29 9.89 -12.14
CA ASP A 42 15.22 11.32 -11.82
C ASP A 42 13.77 11.84 -11.99
N ASN A 43 13.52 13.09 -11.63
CA ASN A 43 12.24 13.77 -11.67
C ASN A 43 11.09 12.97 -11.00
N PRO A 44 11.30 12.45 -9.77
CA PRO A 44 10.39 11.50 -9.13
C PRO A 44 9.02 12.08 -8.76
N LEU A 45 8.85 13.40 -8.82
CA LEU A 45 7.58 14.11 -8.57
C LEU A 45 7.01 14.78 -9.81
N LEU A 46 7.60 14.55 -10.99
CA LEU A 46 7.20 15.17 -12.27
C LEU A 46 7.08 16.70 -12.18
N LYS A 47 8.06 17.36 -11.55
CA LYS A 47 8.11 18.84 -11.45
C LYS A 47 8.29 19.51 -12.82
N GLU A 48 8.78 18.75 -13.78
CA GLU A 48 8.83 19.06 -15.20
C GLU A 48 8.25 17.90 -16.02
N PRO A 49 7.85 18.11 -17.30
CA PRO A 49 7.32 17.05 -18.15
C PRO A 49 8.24 15.82 -18.19
N LEU A 50 7.65 14.62 -18.18
CA LEU A 50 8.41 13.37 -18.22
C LEU A 50 9.15 13.25 -19.56
N ARG A 51 10.45 12.94 -19.50
CA ARG A 51 11.31 12.73 -20.67
C ARG A 51 12.02 11.38 -20.55
N PRO A 52 12.48 10.76 -21.66
CA PRO A 52 13.17 9.47 -21.63
C PRO A 52 14.36 9.41 -20.68
N GLU A 53 15.07 10.52 -20.46
CA GLU A 53 16.25 10.59 -19.60
C GLU A 53 15.92 10.40 -18.11
N HIS A 54 14.66 10.59 -17.71
CA HIS A 54 14.19 10.33 -16.34
C HIS A 54 13.92 8.85 -16.09
N ILE A 55 13.86 8.02 -17.14
CA ILE A 55 13.58 6.59 -17.03
C ILE A 55 14.90 5.83 -16.91
N LYS A 56 14.95 4.85 -16.02
CA LYS A 56 16.13 3.98 -15.85
C LYS A 56 16.45 3.27 -17.19
N PRO A 57 17.73 3.21 -17.60
CA PRO A 57 18.13 2.48 -18.82
C PRO A 57 17.91 0.97 -18.69
N ARG A 58 17.82 0.45 -17.46
CA ARG A 58 17.48 -0.94 -17.16
C ARG A 58 16.35 -0.99 -16.13
N LEU A 59 15.21 -1.49 -16.55
CA LEU A 59 14.03 -1.66 -15.68
C LEU A 59 14.17 -2.95 -14.89
N LEU A 60 14.21 -2.84 -13.56
CA LEU A 60 14.31 -3.98 -12.64
C LEU A 60 13.31 -3.79 -11.51
N GLY A 61 12.54 -4.85 -11.24
CA GLY A 61 11.49 -4.86 -10.23
C GLY A 61 10.22 -5.53 -10.75
N HIS A 62 9.27 -5.80 -9.86
CA HIS A 62 8.02 -6.46 -10.21
C HIS A 62 6.83 -5.60 -9.84
N TRP A 63 6.03 -5.24 -10.84
CA TRP A 63 4.79 -4.50 -10.62
C TRP A 63 3.61 -5.40 -10.23
N GLY A 64 3.48 -6.58 -10.83
CA GLY A 64 2.23 -7.37 -10.80
C GLY A 64 1.64 -7.61 -9.40
N THR A 65 2.48 -7.92 -8.41
CA THR A 65 2.00 -8.14 -7.02
C THR A 65 1.97 -6.87 -6.16
N SER A 66 2.61 -5.79 -6.58
CA SER A 66 2.92 -4.62 -5.76
C SER A 66 1.68 -3.85 -5.30
N PRO A 67 0.69 -3.51 -6.15
CA PRO A 67 -0.53 -2.84 -5.70
C PRO A 67 -1.33 -3.64 -4.67
N GLY A 68 -1.34 -4.98 -4.80
CA GLY A 68 -2.01 -5.86 -3.86
C GLY A 68 -1.31 -5.89 -2.49
N LEU A 69 0.02 -5.93 -2.47
CA LEU A 69 0.81 -5.82 -1.24
C LEU A 69 0.55 -4.49 -0.53
N SER A 70 0.62 -3.36 -1.26
CA SER A 70 0.32 -2.04 -0.68
C SER A 70 -1.12 -1.93 -0.19
N PHE A 71 -2.09 -2.50 -0.91
CA PHE A 71 -3.49 -2.51 -0.49
C PHE A 71 -3.66 -3.22 0.85
N ILE A 72 -3.12 -4.44 0.98
CA ILE A 72 -3.15 -5.19 2.24
C ILE A 72 -2.46 -4.39 3.35
N TYR A 73 -1.31 -3.79 3.07
CA TYR A 73 -0.56 -2.98 4.04
C TYR A 73 -1.41 -1.80 4.58
N VAL A 74 -2.13 -1.06 3.73
CA VAL A 74 -3.03 0.03 4.16
C VAL A 74 -4.08 -0.47 5.15
N HIS A 75 -4.69 -1.62 4.86
CA HIS A 75 -5.71 -2.20 5.72
C HIS A 75 -5.13 -2.76 7.04
N LEU A 76 -3.92 -3.30 7.03
CA LEU A 76 -3.20 -3.68 8.25
C LEU A 76 -2.84 -2.46 9.11
N ASN A 77 -2.36 -1.37 8.50
CA ASN A 77 -2.10 -0.11 9.19
C ASN A 77 -3.37 0.44 9.86
N ARG A 78 -4.53 0.30 9.21
CA ARG A 78 -5.81 0.63 9.83
C ARG A 78 -6.09 -0.25 11.05
N LEU A 79 -5.91 -1.56 10.97
CA LEU A 79 -6.14 -2.46 12.12
C LEU A 79 -5.22 -2.11 13.29
N ILE A 80 -3.95 -1.80 13.03
CA ILE A 80 -3.01 -1.33 14.06
C ILE A 80 -3.55 -0.06 14.72
N ARG A 81 -3.98 0.94 13.94
CA ARG A 81 -4.49 2.22 14.47
C ARG A 81 -5.82 2.10 15.21
N ASP A 82 -6.77 1.34 14.68
CA ASP A 82 -8.14 1.26 15.19
C ASP A 82 -8.25 0.30 16.39
N LYS A 83 -7.34 -0.68 16.50
CA LYS A 83 -7.44 -1.81 17.45
C LYS A 83 -6.18 -2.04 18.28
N ASP A 84 -5.14 -1.21 18.14
CA ASP A 84 -3.84 -1.38 18.80
C ASP A 84 -3.25 -2.79 18.55
N ALA A 85 -3.42 -3.29 17.32
CA ALA A 85 -3.03 -4.64 16.97
C ALA A 85 -1.49 -4.77 16.91
N ASN A 86 -0.92 -5.71 17.66
CA ASN A 86 0.49 -6.09 17.54
C ASN A 86 0.66 -7.12 16.42
N MET A 87 1.29 -6.74 15.31
CA MET A 87 1.32 -7.54 14.07
C MET A 87 2.68 -7.54 13.40
N ILE A 88 2.97 -8.64 12.70
CA ILE A 88 4.08 -8.74 11.73
C ILE A 88 3.47 -9.08 10.37
N TYR A 89 3.86 -8.33 9.34
CA TYR A 89 3.43 -8.60 7.97
C TYR A 89 4.50 -9.41 7.21
N LEU A 90 4.23 -10.70 6.97
CA LEU A 90 5.07 -11.57 6.17
C LEU A 90 4.59 -11.60 4.71
N ALA A 91 5.24 -10.84 3.84
CA ALA A 91 4.90 -10.77 2.42
C ALA A 91 5.40 -12.02 1.66
N GLY A 92 4.49 -12.98 1.41
CA GLY A 92 4.77 -14.18 0.62
C GLY A 92 5.36 -13.91 -0.78
N PRO A 93 4.73 -13.08 -1.64
CA PRO A 93 5.29 -12.71 -2.94
C PRO A 93 6.39 -11.65 -2.79
N GLY A 94 7.52 -12.04 -2.20
CA GLY A 94 8.64 -11.15 -1.84
C GLY A 94 9.33 -10.45 -3.01
N HIS A 95 9.10 -10.89 -4.25
CA HIS A 95 9.56 -10.20 -5.45
C HIS A 95 8.92 -8.81 -5.64
N GLY A 96 7.82 -8.52 -4.92
CA GLY A 96 7.20 -7.20 -4.77
C GLY A 96 7.89 -6.28 -3.76
N GLY A 97 9.18 -6.50 -3.47
CA GLY A 97 9.97 -5.71 -2.51
C GLY A 97 9.80 -4.18 -2.58
N PRO A 98 9.75 -3.54 -3.77
CA PRO A 98 9.53 -2.09 -3.87
C PRO A 98 8.23 -1.60 -3.21
N ALA A 99 7.17 -2.43 -3.16
CA ALA A 99 5.94 -2.08 -2.47
C ALA A 99 6.14 -2.01 -0.95
N ILE A 100 6.87 -2.97 -0.37
CA ILE A 100 7.18 -2.96 1.06
C ILE A 100 8.09 -1.77 1.39
N VAL A 101 9.11 -1.51 0.57
CA VAL A 101 9.99 -0.34 0.73
C VAL A 101 9.20 0.97 0.67
N ALA A 102 8.23 1.10 -0.25
CA ALA A 102 7.37 2.29 -0.33
C ALA A 102 6.51 2.48 0.93
N ASN A 103 6.01 1.39 1.52
CA ASN A 103 5.17 1.44 2.71
C ASN A 103 5.95 1.75 4.00
N VAL A 104 7.22 1.34 4.10
CA VAL A 104 8.07 1.66 5.27
C VAL A 104 8.74 3.03 5.17
N TYR A 105 8.75 3.63 3.96
CA TYR A 105 9.24 4.99 3.75
C TYR A 105 8.25 6.07 4.22
N LEU A 106 6.94 5.80 4.08
CA LEU A 106 5.86 6.66 4.56
C LEU A 106 5.52 6.38 6.03
#